data_AF-A0A940L958-F1
#
_entry.id   AF-A0A940L958-F1
#
_cell.length_a   1.000
_cell.length_b   1.000
_cell.length_c   1.000
_cell.angle_alpha   90.00
_cell.angle_beta   90.00
_cell.angle_gamma   90.00
#
_symmetry.space_group_name_H-M   'P 1'
#
loop_
_entity.id
_entity.type
_entity.pdbx_description
1 polymer ?
#
loop_
_entity_poly.entity_id
_entity_poly.type
_entity_poly.pdbx_seq_one_letter_code
_entity_poly.pdbx_strand_id
1 'polypeptide(L)'
;MKIKAEYIFASFLSIVVFLCLKTEAQKPDIRFEYLKTEQGASQNTISAIFKDRYGYIWFATDDGLNKYDGYKVTRYRNNPKDPGSIGSNVVNCILEDSKGRLWIGVDQAGLHLFDRNTNSFTRFLHYDSVSSSLKDNTVLSICEDVSGNLWIGTNLGLDRMTAIGKFENYPIPPPTAGSEANQQINTLFFDKQKRLWVGTAGTLAVLNTVTQNFTSYTYGGKDKNSRPFGNIRAFTQDDEGSIWIGTDNGLFLNKNAREEFS
;
A
#
# COMPACT_ATOMS: atom_id res chain seq x y z
N MET A 1 50.36 7.05 -61.19
CA MET A 1 49.92 6.15 -60.10
C MET A 1 49.30 7.00 -58.98
N LYS A 2 48.03 7.41 -59.12
CA LYS A 2 47.39 8.45 -58.28
C LYS A 2 45.89 8.18 -58.02
N ILE A 3 45.47 6.91 -57.94
CA ILE A 3 44.03 6.56 -57.92
C ILE A 3 43.62 5.75 -56.65
N LYS A 4 44.55 5.41 -55.74
CA LYS A 4 44.21 4.52 -54.59
C LYS A 4 43.91 5.22 -53.25
N ALA A 5 44.08 6.54 -53.13
CA ALA A 5 43.92 7.23 -51.84
C ALA A 5 42.51 7.79 -51.58
N GLU A 6 41.75 8.14 -52.63
CA GLU A 6 40.43 8.79 -52.46
C GLU A 6 39.33 7.80 -52.04
N TYR A 7 39.45 6.52 -52.41
CA TYR A 7 38.46 5.50 -52.04
C TYR A 7 38.51 5.09 -50.57
N ILE A 8 39.68 5.20 -49.92
CA ILE A 8 39.83 4.83 -48.50
C ILE A 8 39.19 5.89 -47.59
N PHE A 9 39.27 7.17 -47.96
CA PHE A 9 38.66 8.26 -47.20
C PHE A 9 37.13 8.29 -47.34
N ALA A 10 36.61 7.98 -48.54
CA ALA A 10 35.18 7.85 -48.78
C ALA A 10 34.55 6.67 -48.00
N SER A 11 35.26 5.54 -47.89
CA SER A 11 34.78 4.37 -47.15
C SER A 11 34.73 4.57 -45.62
N PHE A 12 35.60 5.42 -45.07
CA PHE A 12 35.61 5.72 -43.63
C PHE A 12 34.46 6.67 -43.24
N LEU A 13 34.10 7.61 -44.11
CA LEU A 13 32.99 8.54 -43.88
C LEU A 13 31.62 7.82 -43.90
N SER A 14 31.46 6.81 -44.74
CA SER A 14 30.24 5.98 -44.78
C SER A 14 30.04 5.11 -43.54
N ILE A 15 31.12 4.70 -42.84
CA ILE A 15 31.04 3.88 -41.63
C ILE A 15 30.66 4.74 -40.41
N VAL A 16 31.12 5.99 -40.35
CA VAL A 16 30.80 6.90 -39.22
C VAL A 16 29.37 7.43 -39.29
N VAL A 17 28.80 7.60 -40.49
CA VAL A 17 27.37 8.01 -40.65
C VAL A 17 26.39 6.90 -40.23
N PHE A 18 26.81 5.62 -40.25
CA PHE A 18 25.99 4.51 -39.75
C PHE A 18 26.00 4.35 -38.21
N LEU A 19 26.87 5.07 -37.50
CA LEU A 19 27.00 5.00 -36.03
C LEU A 19 26.18 6.06 -35.27
N CYS A 20 25.37 6.87 -35.96
CA CYS A 20 24.50 7.88 -35.35
C CYS A 20 23.03 7.81 -35.79
N LEU A 21 22.55 6.63 -36.19
CA LEU A 21 21.10 6.40 -36.19
C LEU A 21 20.66 6.31 -34.74
N LYS A 22 19.96 7.35 -34.26
CA LYS A 22 19.12 7.24 -33.07
C LYS A 22 18.13 6.10 -33.35
N THR A 23 18.39 4.94 -32.77
CA THR A 23 17.38 3.89 -32.69
C THR A 23 16.30 4.43 -31.77
N GLU A 24 15.21 4.94 -32.33
CA GLU A 24 14.00 5.12 -31.55
C GLU A 24 13.51 3.73 -31.17
N ALA A 25 13.59 3.40 -29.88
CA ALA A 25 12.86 2.24 -29.38
C ALA A 25 11.39 2.43 -29.80
N GLN A 26 10.81 1.41 -30.44
CA GLN A 26 9.40 1.42 -30.82
C GLN A 26 8.61 1.86 -29.59
N LYS A 27 7.83 2.94 -29.70
CA LYS A 27 6.95 3.37 -28.59
C LYS A 27 6.15 2.13 -28.19
N PRO A 28 6.23 1.66 -26.94
CA PRO A 28 5.54 0.45 -26.55
C PRO A 28 4.05 0.65 -26.84
N ASP A 29 3.52 -0.19 -27.73
CA ASP A 29 2.09 -0.27 -27.98
C ASP A 29 1.48 -0.96 -26.75
N ILE A 30 1.11 -0.15 -25.75
CA ILE A 30 0.51 -0.65 -24.52
C ILE A 30 -0.90 -1.10 -24.84
N ARG A 31 -1.08 -2.42 -24.93
CA ARG A 31 -2.38 -3.05 -25.11
C ARG A 31 -2.93 -3.48 -23.76
N PHE A 32 -4.19 -3.14 -23.51
CA PHE A 32 -4.91 -3.54 -22.30
C PHE A 32 -5.90 -4.64 -22.65
N GLU A 33 -5.85 -5.73 -21.88
CA GLU A 33 -6.91 -6.72 -21.86
C GLU A 33 -7.85 -6.42 -20.69
N TYR A 34 -9.16 -6.37 -20.97
CA TYR A 34 -10.17 -6.08 -19.95
C TYR A 34 -10.66 -7.38 -19.33
N LEU A 35 -10.21 -7.69 -18.12
CA LEU A 35 -10.80 -8.74 -17.30
C LEU A 35 -12.14 -8.24 -16.75
N LYS A 36 -13.24 -8.55 -17.45
CA LYS A 36 -14.60 -8.24 -16.99
C LYS A 36 -15.15 -9.41 -16.18
N THR A 37 -15.91 -9.10 -15.14
CA THR A 37 -16.82 -10.06 -14.53
C THR A 37 -17.91 -10.44 -15.55
N GLU A 38 -18.24 -11.74 -15.69
CA GLU A 38 -19.24 -12.23 -16.66
C GLU A 38 -20.63 -11.57 -16.54
N GLN A 39 -20.91 -10.98 -15.38
CA GLN A 39 -22.07 -10.13 -15.14
C GLN A 39 -21.60 -8.68 -15.20
N GLY A 40 -21.92 -7.98 -16.29
CA GLY A 40 -21.50 -6.61 -16.60
C GLY A 40 -22.03 -5.51 -15.66
N ALA A 41 -21.95 -5.70 -14.34
CA ALA A 41 -22.20 -4.65 -13.37
C ALA A 41 -20.97 -3.73 -13.28
N SER A 42 -21.16 -2.50 -13.74
CA SER A 42 -20.17 -1.44 -13.88
C SER A 42 -19.85 -0.70 -12.57
N GLN A 43 -19.85 -1.38 -11.42
CA GLN A 43 -19.72 -0.74 -10.09
C GLN A 43 -18.84 -1.53 -9.13
N ASN A 44 -17.78 -2.21 -9.62
CA ASN A 44 -16.79 -2.81 -8.73
C ASN A 44 -15.56 -1.93 -8.66
N THR A 45 -15.43 -1.14 -7.60
CA THR A 45 -14.22 -0.35 -7.35
C THR A 45 -13.14 -1.28 -6.84
N ILE A 46 -11.97 -1.29 -7.49
CA ILE A 46 -10.81 -2.04 -7.00
C ILE A 46 -10.05 -1.14 -6.02
N SER A 47 -10.06 -1.52 -4.74
CA SER A 47 -9.36 -0.80 -3.67
C SER A 47 -7.88 -1.21 -3.59
N ALA A 48 -7.56 -2.46 -3.91
CA ALA A 48 -6.18 -2.96 -3.95
C ALA A 48 -6.00 -4.09 -4.96
N ILE A 49 -4.81 -4.14 -5.56
CA ILE A 49 -4.34 -5.26 -6.38
C ILE A 49 -3.09 -5.82 -5.72
N PHE A 50 -3.07 -7.13 -5.47
CA PHE A 50 -1.96 -7.78 -4.77
C PHE A 50 -1.57 -9.08 -5.48
N LYS A 51 -0.27 -9.31 -5.70
CA LYS A 51 0.24 -10.60 -6.20
C LYS A 51 0.86 -11.36 -5.04
N ASP A 52 0.38 -12.57 -4.78
CA ASP A 52 0.96 -13.42 -3.74
C ASP A 52 2.18 -14.20 -4.23
N ARG A 53 2.92 -14.82 -3.30
CA ARG A 53 4.11 -15.62 -3.59
C ARG A 53 3.87 -16.85 -4.48
N TYR A 54 2.63 -17.31 -4.60
CA TYR A 54 2.25 -18.44 -5.45
C TYR A 54 1.88 -17.99 -6.87
N GLY A 55 1.89 -16.67 -7.14
CA GLY A 55 1.60 -16.09 -8.44
C GLY A 55 0.12 -15.76 -8.66
N TYR A 56 -0.75 -15.95 -7.67
CA TYR A 56 -2.14 -15.53 -7.78
C TYR A 56 -2.26 -14.01 -7.68
N ILE A 57 -3.14 -13.44 -8.48
CA ILE A 57 -3.50 -12.02 -8.39
C ILE A 57 -4.78 -11.90 -7.59
N TRP A 58 -4.78 -11.01 -6.62
CA TRP A 58 -5.89 -10.74 -5.74
C TRP A 58 -6.40 -9.32 -5.97
N PHE A 59 -7.72 -9.17 -6.05
CA PHE A 59 -8.39 -7.89 -6.15
C PHE A 59 -9.30 -7.69 -4.95
N ALA A 60 -8.99 -6.69 -4.13
CA ALA A 60 -9.90 -6.18 -3.12
C ALA A 60 -10.91 -5.26 -3.80
N THR A 61 -12.19 -5.47 -3.53
CA THR A 61 -13.27 -4.68 -4.13
C THR A 61 -14.35 -4.34 -3.10
N ASP A 62 -15.26 -3.45 -3.47
CA ASP A 62 -16.51 -3.17 -2.75
C ASP A 62 -17.53 -4.34 -2.80
N ASP A 63 -17.35 -5.30 -3.72
CA ASP A 63 -18.23 -6.47 -3.90
C ASP A 63 -17.51 -7.83 -3.69
N GLY A 64 -16.51 -7.85 -2.82
CA GLY A 64 -15.84 -9.05 -2.32
C GLY A 64 -14.35 -9.11 -2.63
N LEU A 65 -13.73 -10.23 -2.26
CA LEU A 65 -12.34 -10.53 -2.58
C LEU A 65 -12.30 -11.45 -3.81
N ASN A 66 -11.50 -11.12 -4.80
CA ASN A 66 -11.35 -11.91 -6.02
C ASN A 66 -9.94 -12.46 -6.12
N LYS A 67 -9.80 -13.75 -6.42
CA LYS A 67 -8.53 -14.44 -6.70
C LYS A 67 -8.50 -14.86 -8.16
N TYR A 68 -7.46 -14.48 -8.88
CA TYR A 68 -7.22 -14.83 -10.27
C TYR A 68 -5.98 -15.71 -10.38
N ASP A 69 -6.13 -16.85 -11.06
CA ASP A 69 -5.08 -17.87 -11.25
C ASP A 69 -4.41 -17.82 -12.63
N GLY A 70 -4.72 -16.80 -13.45
CA GLY A 70 -4.28 -16.70 -14.84
C GLY A 70 -5.32 -17.19 -15.85
N TYR A 71 -6.36 -17.89 -15.40
CA TYR A 71 -7.43 -18.43 -16.26
C TYR A 71 -8.83 -18.10 -15.74
N LYS A 72 -9.04 -18.17 -14.42
CA LYS A 72 -10.34 -18.06 -13.77
C LYS A 72 -10.27 -17.13 -12.56
N VAL A 73 -11.39 -16.48 -12.30
CA VAL A 73 -11.59 -15.65 -11.10
C VAL A 73 -12.46 -16.43 -10.10
N THR A 74 -11.92 -16.71 -8.93
CA THR A 74 -12.66 -17.20 -7.77
C THR A 74 -13.07 -16.02 -6.89
N ARG A 75 -14.36 -15.94 -6.53
CA ARG A 75 -14.88 -14.84 -5.71
C ARG A 75 -15.21 -15.32 -4.30
N TYR A 76 -14.79 -14.54 -3.31
CA TYR A 76 -15.12 -14.74 -1.90
C TYR A 76 -16.04 -13.60 -1.47
N ARG A 77 -17.27 -13.96 -1.09
CA ARG A 77 -18.31 -13.03 -0.65
C ARG A 77 -18.80 -13.41 0.73
N ASN A 78 -19.36 -12.44 1.43
CA ASN A 78 -20.00 -12.67 2.71
C ASN A 78 -21.17 -13.63 2.53
N ASN A 79 -21.19 -14.66 3.36
CA ASN A 79 -22.32 -15.54 3.53
C ASN A 79 -22.66 -15.61 5.03
N PRO A 80 -23.76 -14.98 5.48
CA PRO A 80 -24.12 -14.98 6.91
C PRO A 80 -24.33 -16.36 7.53
N LYS A 81 -24.55 -17.40 6.70
CA LYS A 81 -24.72 -18.78 7.16
C LYS A 81 -23.40 -19.55 7.26
N ASP A 82 -22.30 -18.98 6.77
CA ASP A 82 -20.98 -19.61 6.77
C ASP A 82 -20.00 -18.74 7.57
N PRO A 83 -19.62 -19.16 8.79
CA PRO A 83 -18.66 -18.42 9.61
C PRO A 83 -17.26 -18.35 8.97
N GLY A 84 -16.93 -19.27 8.07
CA GLY A 84 -15.67 -19.30 7.33
C GLY A 84 -15.64 -18.36 6.11
N SER A 85 -16.76 -17.71 5.76
CA SER A 85 -16.80 -16.72 4.68
C SER A 85 -16.15 -15.39 5.08
N ILE A 86 -15.95 -14.47 4.13
CA ILE A 86 -15.50 -13.11 4.45
C ILE A 86 -16.58 -12.35 5.22
N GLY A 87 -16.20 -11.45 6.12
CA GLY A 87 -17.13 -10.86 7.10
C GLY A 87 -17.99 -9.72 6.55
N SER A 88 -17.56 -9.11 5.45
CA SER A 88 -18.27 -8.11 4.65
C SER A 88 -17.80 -8.25 3.19
N ASN A 89 -18.55 -7.67 2.24
CA ASN A 89 -18.13 -7.64 0.84
C ASN A 89 -17.14 -6.51 0.54
N VAL A 90 -17.08 -5.47 1.39
CA VAL A 90 -16.17 -4.35 1.16
C VAL A 90 -14.79 -4.69 1.72
N VAL A 91 -13.82 -4.86 0.82
CA VAL A 91 -12.44 -5.21 1.15
C VAL A 91 -11.56 -4.00 0.91
N ASN A 92 -10.78 -3.61 1.91
CA ASN A 92 -10.00 -2.36 1.87
C ASN A 92 -8.53 -2.59 1.51
N CYS A 93 -7.91 -3.66 2.04
CA CYS A 93 -6.50 -3.91 1.84
C CYS A 93 -6.14 -5.40 1.92
N ILE A 94 -4.99 -5.75 1.34
CA ILE A 94 -4.44 -7.11 1.28
C ILE A 94 -2.95 -7.02 1.60
N LEU A 95 -2.46 -7.92 2.45
CA LEU A 95 -1.03 -8.09 2.74
C LEU A 95 -0.70 -9.58 2.83
N GLU A 96 0.34 -10.04 2.13
CA GLU A 96 0.99 -11.31 2.49
C GLU A 96 2.21 -11.01 3.35
N ASP A 97 2.25 -11.59 4.55
CA ASP A 97 3.38 -11.39 5.44
C ASP A 97 4.60 -12.25 5.04
N SER A 98 5.72 -12.00 5.70
CA SER A 98 6.99 -12.71 5.51
C SER A 98 6.85 -14.22 5.66
N LYS A 99 5.91 -14.68 6.50
CA LYS A 99 5.61 -16.10 6.75
C LYS A 99 4.66 -16.73 5.73
N GLY A 100 4.15 -15.96 4.76
CA GLY A 100 3.28 -16.43 3.69
C GLY A 100 1.81 -16.54 4.07
N ARG A 101 1.43 -15.88 5.16
CA ARG A 101 0.03 -15.75 5.57
C ARG A 101 -0.59 -14.56 4.86
N LEU A 102 -1.77 -14.78 4.29
CA LEU A 102 -2.50 -13.74 3.56
C LEU A 102 -3.54 -13.10 4.48
N TRP A 103 -3.36 -11.80 4.72
CA TRP A 103 -4.16 -10.97 5.59
C TRP A 103 -5.02 -10.02 4.77
N ILE A 104 -6.29 -9.91 5.13
CA ILE A 104 -7.28 -9.11 4.42
C ILE A 104 -7.91 -8.14 5.42
N GLY A 105 -7.85 -6.85 5.13
CA GLY A 105 -8.56 -5.83 5.88
C GLY A 105 -9.95 -5.62 5.30
N VAL A 106 -10.98 -5.76 6.14
CA VAL A 106 -12.37 -5.78 5.71
C VAL A 106 -13.14 -4.65 6.40
N ASP A 107 -13.98 -3.94 5.65
CA ASP A 107 -14.82 -2.87 6.20
C ASP A 107 -15.84 -3.44 7.19
N GLN A 108 -15.90 -2.83 8.39
CA GLN A 108 -16.81 -3.22 9.48
C GLN A 108 -16.76 -4.69 9.90
N ALA A 109 -15.77 -5.46 9.45
CA ALA A 109 -15.63 -6.87 9.78
C ALA A 109 -14.22 -7.28 10.23
N GLY A 110 -13.32 -6.32 10.43
CA GLY A 110 -12.04 -6.52 11.09
C GLY A 110 -10.96 -7.07 10.17
N LEU A 111 -10.01 -7.79 10.78
CA LEU A 111 -8.87 -8.38 10.11
C LEU A 111 -9.12 -9.86 9.85
N HIS A 112 -8.88 -10.32 8.62
CA HIS A 112 -9.11 -11.70 8.22
C HIS A 112 -7.79 -12.38 7.84
N LEU A 113 -7.57 -13.58 8.36
CA LEU A 113 -6.50 -14.48 7.92
C LEU A 113 -7.08 -15.53 6.98
N PHE A 114 -6.63 -15.55 5.74
CA PHE A 114 -7.06 -16.53 4.74
C PHE A 114 -6.31 -17.85 4.87
N ASP A 115 -7.05 -18.95 5.04
CA ASP A 115 -6.54 -20.31 4.97
C ASP A 115 -6.66 -20.83 3.54
N ARG A 116 -5.51 -21.07 2.91
CA ARG A 116 -5.41 -21.53 1.52
C ARG A 116 -5.86 -22.98 1.33
N ASN A 117 -5.82 -23.81 2.38
CA ASN A 117 -6.18 -25.22 2.32
C ASN A 117 -7.70 -25.41 2.32
N THR A 118 -8.39 -24.63 3.15
CA THR A 118 -9.84 -24.71 3.32
C THR A 118 -10.59 -23.64 2.54
N ASN A 119 -9.88 -22.64 1.98
CA ASN A 119 -10.45 -21.46 1.34
C ASN A 119 -11.41 -20.68 2.26
N SER A 120 -11.08 -20.60 3.54
CA SER A 120 -11.88 -19.94 4.57
C SER A 120 -11.10 -18.84 5.31
N PHE A 121 -11.81 -18.02 6.09
CA PHE A 121 -11.23 -16.91 6.83
C PHE A 121 -11.35 -17.12 8.34
N THR A 122 -10.24 -16.92 9.05
CA THR A 122 -10.26 -16.67 10.50
C THR A 122 -10.39 -15.17 10.73
N ARG A 123 -11.37 -14.74 11.53
CA ARG A 123 -11.71 -13.32 11.72
C ARG A 123 -11.20 -12.83 13.07
N PHE A 124 -10.58 -11.65 13.08
CA PHE A 124 -10.15 -10.94 14.29
C PHE A 124 -10.93 -9.63 14.37
N LEU A 125 -11.73 -9.51 15.44
CA LEU A 125 -12.69 -8.44 15.63
C LEU A 125 -12.35 -7.60 16.86
N HIS A 126 -12.92 -6.41 16.92
CA HIS A 126 -13.02 -5.57 18.09
C HIS A 126 -14.06 -6.13 19.08
N TYR A 127 -13.69 -6.15 20.36
CA TYR A 127 -14.59 -6.45 21.47
C TYR A 127 -14.32 -5.45 22.60
N ASP A 128 -15.33 -4.67 22.99
CA ASP A 128 -15.22 -3.62 24.03
C ASP A 128 -14.62 -4.13 25.36
N SER A 129 -14.92 -5.38 25.71
CA SER A 129 -14.47 -6.01 26.96
C SER A 129 -13.06 -6.61 26.89
N VAL A 130 -12.42 -6.61 25.71
CA VAL A 130 -11.13 -7.26 25.48
C VAL A 130 -10.13 -6.23 24.97
N SER A 131 -9.29 -5.71 25.86
CA SER A 131 -8.26 -4.71 25.51
C SER A 131 -7.19 -5.21 24.54
N SER A 132 -7.05 -6.53 24.39
CA SER A 132 -6.13 -7.18 23.45
C SER A 132 -6.79 -7.58 22.12
N SER A 133 -8.04 -7.15 21.89
CA SER A 133 -8.73 -7.25 20.61
C SER A 133 -8.40 -6.07 19.72
N LEU A 134 -8.82 -6.14 18.45
CA LEU A 134 -8.63 -5.06 17.49
C LEU A 134 -9.31 -3.77 18.00
N LYS A 135 -8.77 -2.59 17.70
CA LYS A 135 -9.33 -1.31 18.17
C LYS A 135 -10.65 -0.95 17.50
N ASP A 136 -10.80 -1.30 16.23
CA ASP A 136 -11.99 -1.05 15.42
C ASP A 136 -12.09 -2.06 14.27
N ASN A 137 -13.33 -2.38 13.87
CA ASN A 137 -13.60 -3.38 12.84
C ASN A 137 -13.46 -2.87 11.41
N THR A 138 -13.15 -1.60 11.18
CA THR A 138 -12.91 -1.07 9.84
C THR A 138 -11.40 -1.00 9.60
N VAL A 139 -10.84 -2.08 9.07
CA VAL A 139 -9.40 -2.16 8.76
C VAL A 139 -9.15 -1.53 7.39
N LEU A 140 -8.32 -0.49 7.36
CA LEU A 140 -8.04 0.32 6.17
C LEU A 140 -6.65 0.03 5.58
N SER A 141 -5.67 -0.32 6.43
CA SER A 141 -4.31 -0.60 5.98
C SER A 141 -3.63 -1.62 6.88
N ILE A 142 -2.75 -2.44 6.29
CA ILE A 142 -1.92 -3.41 7.03
C ILE A 142 -0.48 -3.26 6.55
N CYS A 143 0.48 -3.27 7.46
CA CYS A 143 1.90 -3.26 7.16
C CYS A 143 2.65 -4.21 8.08
N GLU A 144 3.68 -4.90 7.58
CA GLU A 144 4.57 -5.72 8.42
C GLU A 144 5.84 -4.94 8.76
N ASP A 145 6.35 -5.07 9.98
CA ASP A 145 7.66 -4.55 10.37
C ASP A 145 8.78 -5.61 10.26
N VAL A 146 10.04 -5.18 10.42
CA VAL A 146 11.21 -6.08 10.36
C VAL A 146 11.25 -7.18 11.42
N SER A 147 10.44 -7.07 12.47
CA SER A 147 10.30 -8.09 13.51
C SER A 147 9.18 -9.10 13.20
N GLY A 148 8.45 -8.90 12.10
CA GLY A 148 7.31 -9.72 11.69
C GLY A 148 6.03 -9.41 12.48
N ASN A 149 5.96 -8.26 13.16
CA ASN A 149 4.70 -7.77 13.71
C ASN A 149 3.87 -7.14 12.60
N LEU A 150 2.55 -7.24 12.71
CA LEU A 150 1.65 -6.49 11.84
C LEU A 150 1.21 -5.21 12.52
N TRP A 151 1.21 -4.13 11.75
CA TRP A 151 0.63 -2.84 12.09
C TRP A 151 -0.69 -2.73 11.32
N ILE A 152 -1.76 -2.40 12.04
CA ILE A 152 -3.11 -2.39 11.52
C ILE A 152 -3.69 -0.99 11.71
N GLY A 153 -3.90 -0.32 10.59
CA GLY A 153 -4.58 0.97 10.54
C GLY A 153 -6.08 0.75 10.44
N THR A 154 -6.82 1.27 11.40
CA THR A 154 -8.27 1.18 11.47
C THR A 154 -8.93 2.55 11.38
N ASN A 155 -10.26 2.59 11.36
CA ASN A 155 -11.00 3.85 11.37
C ASN A 155 -10.86 4.62 12.71
N LEU A 156 -10.54 3.93 13.80
CA LEU A 156 -10.43 4.53 15.15
C LEU A 156 -9.04 4.40 15.78
N GLY A 157 -8.02 4.05 15.02
CA GLY A 157 -6.64 4.07 15.51
C GLY A 157 -5.70 3.06 14.86
N LEU A 158 -4.51 2.99 15.44
CA LEU A 158 -3.44 2.09 15.06
C LEU A 158 -3.30 0.97 16.11
N ASP A 159 -3.23 -0.27 15.65
CA ASP A 159 -2.88 -1.42 16.47
C ASP A 159 -1.60 -2.08 15.98
N ARG A 160 -0.89 -2.72 16.91
CA ARG A 160 0.21 -3.64 16.62
C ARG A 160 -0.18 -5.05 17.05
N MET A 161 -0.08 -6.01 16.13
CA MET A 161 -0.26 -7.43 16.42
C MET A 161 1.10 -8.12 16.54
N THR A 162 1.46 -8.51 17.76
CA THR A 162 2.76 -9.13 18.11
C THR A 162 2.74 -10.65 17.98
N ALA A 163 1.55 -11.25 18.10
CA ALA A 163 1.28 -12.64 17.79
C ALA A 163 -0.15 -12.75 17.24
N ILE A 164 -0.47 -13.84 16.52
CA ILE A 164 -1.81 -14.03 15.95
C ILE A 164 -2.88 -13.81 17.03
N GLY A 165 -3.76 -12.83 16.81
CA GLY A 165 -4.86 -12.50 17.71
C GLY A 165 -4.49 -11.73 18.99
N LYS A 166 -3.23 -11.30 19.15
CA LYS A 166 -2.80 -10.43 20.26
C LYS A 166 -2.54 -9.03 19.76
N PHE A 167 -3.49 -8.14 19.98
CA PHE A 167 -3.43 -6.74 19.56
C PHE A 167 -3.04 -5.84 20.72
N GLU A 168 -2.23 -4.83 20.42
CA GLU A 168 -1.83 -3.76 21.32
C GLU A 168 -2.20 -2.44 20.67
N ASN A 169 -3.05 -1.65 21.32
CA ASN A 169 -3.40 -0.34 20.81
C ASN A 169 -2.23 0.63 20.93
N TYR A 170 -2.02 1.42 19.89
CA TYR A 170 -0.87 2.32 19.76
C TYR A 170 -1.34 3.76 19.50
N PRO A 171 -1.54 4.57 20.55
CA PRO A 171 -2.08 5.92 20.42
C PRO A 171 -1.19 6.82 19.56
N ILE A 172 -1.79 7.50 18.60
CA ILE A 172 -1.11 8.50 17.78
C ILE A 172 -1.26 9.87 18.44
N PRO A 173 -0.16 10.60 18.67
CA PRO A 173 -0.25 11.93 19.26
C PRO A 173 -0.93 12.91 18.30
N PRO A 174 -1.64 13.91 18.83
CA PRO A 174 -2.21 14.96 17.99
C PRO A 174 -1.10 15.73 17.27
N PRO A 175 -1.40 16.32 16.08
CA PRO A 175 -0.40 17.04 15.29
C PRO A 175 0.16 18.26 16.01
N THR A 176 -0.68 18.94 16.80
CA THR A 176 -0.29 20.11 17.60
C THR A 176 -0.83 19.99 19.03
N ALA A 177 -0.08 20.53 20.00
CA ALA A 177 -0.48 20.49 21.40
C ALA A 177 -1.83 21.19 21.59
N GLY A 178 -2.78 20.49 22.22
CA GLY A 178 -4.15 20.99 22.45
C GLY A 178 -5.13 20.76 21.28
N SER A 179 -4.71 20.12 20.18
CA SER A 179 -5.61 19.65 19.13
C SER A 179 -6.04 18.20 19.37
N GLU A 180 -7.17 17.80 18.76
CA GLU A 180 -7.58 16.39 18.73
C GLU A 180 -6.78 15.60 17.69
N ALA A 181 -6.40 14.38 18.04
CA ALA A 181 -5.73 13.48 17.11
C ALA A 181 -6.76 12.88 16.16
N ASN A 182 -6.54 13.00 14.85
CA ASN A 182 -7.31 12.22 13.90
C ASN A 182 -6.93 10.73 14.07
N GLN A 183 -7.91 9.92 14.43
CA GLN A 183 -7.69 8.51 14.72
C GLN A 183 -7.78 7.62 13.49
N GLN A 184 -8.37 8.10 12.39
CA GLN A 184 -8.53 7.32 11.18
C GLN A 184 -7.19 7.16 10.46
N ILE A 185 -6.77 5.91 10.27
CA ILE A 185 -5.51 5.54 9.65
C ILE A 185 -5.77 5.07 8.23
N ASN A 186 -5.51 5.92 7.24
CA ASN A 186 -5.80 5.61 5.83
C ASN A 186 -4.76 4.68 5.22
N THR A 187 -3.49 4.85 5.57
CA THR A 187 -2.40 4.08 4.96
C THR A 187 -1.21 3.98 5.92
N LEU A 188 -0.51 2.85 5.84
CA LEU A 188 0.68 2.55 6.61
C LEU A 188 1.81 2.16 5.66
N PHE A 189 3.03 2.53 6.01
CA PHE A 189 4.21 2.14 5.25
C PHE A 189 5.43 2.00 6.16
N PHE A 190 6.11 0.86 6.06
CA PHE A 190 7.33 0.61 6.83
C PHE A 190 8.55 0.81 5.94
N ASP A 191 9.39 1.77 6.29
CA ASP A 191 10.55 2.14 5.46
C ASP A 191 11.80 1.30 5.77
N LYS A 192 12.78 1.39 4.86
CA LYS A 192 14.11 0.74 5.00
C LYS A 192 14.87 1.20 6.25
N GLN A 193 14.53 2.35 6.85
CA GLN A 193 15.14 2.91 8.07
C GLN A 193 14.42 2.44 9.35
N LYS A 194 13.51 1.48 9.26
CA LYS A 194 12.73 0.91 10.36
C LYS A 194 11.77 1.90 11.02
N ARG A 195 11.22 2.81 10.23
CA ARG A 195 10.16 3.72 10.67
C ARG A 195 8.84 3.33 10.05
N LEU A 196 7.79 3.42 10.86
CA LEU A 196 6.42 3.27 10.40
C LEU A 196 5.87 4.65 10.08
N TRP A 197 5.58 4.89 8.81
CA TRP A 197 4.86 6.03 8.30
C TRP A 197 3.36 5.77 8.40
N VAL A 198 2.65 6.72 8.98
CA VAL A 198 1.23 6.64 9.29
C VAL A 198 0.53 7.82 8.64
N GLY A 199 -0.25 7.52 7.60
CA GLY A 199 -1.07 8.50 6.89
C GLY A 199 -2.46 8.56 7.50
N THR A 200 -2.84 9.71 8.04
CA THR A 200 -4.18 9.95 8.58
C THR A 200 -4.99 10.85 7.63
N ALA A 201 -6.23 11.15 8.01
CA ALA A 201 -6.99 12.23 7.39
C ALA A 201 -6.45 13.60 7.84
N GLY A 202 -5.40 14.07 7.15
CA GLY A 202 -4.86 15.43 7.25
C GLY A 202 -3.48 15.55 7.88
N THR A 203 -3.00 14.53 8.59
CA THR A 203 -1.69 14.55 9.27
C THR A 203 -0.84 13.35 8.86
N LEU A 204 0.47 13.57 8.93
CA LEU A 204 1.45 12.50 8.79
C LEU A 204 2.07 12.25 10.17
N ALA A 205 2.04 11.01 10.64
CA ALA A 205 2.81 10.61 11.81
C ALA A 205 3.89 9.60 11.40
N VAL A 206 5.06 9.67 12.02
CA VAL A 206 6.15 8.74 11.81
C VAL A 206 6.59 8.19 13.15
N LEU A 207 6.49 6.88 13.31
CA LEU A 207 6.95 6.15 14.48
C LEU A 207 8.33 5.56 14.21
N ASN A 208 9.29 5.90 15.04
CA ASN A 208 10.52 5.13 15.14
C ASN A 208 10.25 3.88 15.99
N THR A 209 10.28 2.69 15.38
CA THR A 209 9.94 1.44 16.09
C THR A 209 11.02 0.96 17.04
N VAL A 210 12.23 1.54 17.01
CA VAL A 210 13.29 1.23 17.97
C VAL A 210 13.10 2.08 19.23
N THR A 211 12.92 3.39 19.09
CA THR A 211 12.77 4.30 20.23
C THR A 211 11.33 4.43 20.72
N GLN A 212 10.36 3.91 19.96
CA GLN A 212 8.91 4.03 20.23
C GLN A 212 8.43 5.49 20.29
N ASN A 213 9.10 6.39 19.58
CA ASN A 213 8.76 7.81 19.54
C ASN A 213 8.04 8.18 18.25
N PHE A 214 6.93 8.89 18.38
CA PHE A 214 6.23 9.51 17.26
C PHE A 214 6.75 10.90 16.96
N THR A 215 6.77 11.25 15.68
CA THR A 215 6.87 12.62 15.20
C THR A 215 5.71 12.87 14.24
N SER A 216 4.93 13.92 14.50
CA SER A 216 3.83 14.34 13.64
C SER A 216 4.25 15.54 12.80
N TYR A 217 3.82 15.53 11.54
CA TYR A 217 4.12 16.56 10.56
C TYR A 217 2.81 17.13 9.99
N THR A 218 2.82 18.45 9.79
CA THR A 218 1.83 19.22 9.04
C THR A 218 2.53 19.92 7.87
N TYR A 219 1.78 20.19 6.80
CA TYR A 219 2.35 20.85 5.62
C TYR A 219 2.59 22.34 5.92
N GLY A 220 3.85 22.78 5.83
CA GLY A 220 4.27 24.12 6.26
C GLY A 220 4.86 24.20 7.67
N GLY A 221 5.20 23.06 8.30
CA GLY A 221 5.93 23.01 9.57
C GLY A 221 5.04 23.15 10.81
N LYS A 222 5.64 23.41 11.99
CA LYS A 222 4.92 23.48 13.29
C LYS A 222 4.13 24.78 13.52
N ASP A 223 4.09 25.67 12.54
CA ASP A 223 3.43 26.97 12.67
C ASP A 223 1.90 26.85 12.63
N LYS A 224 1.21 27.80 13.29
CA LYS A 224 -0.26 27.88 13.35
C LYS A 224 -0.95 28.05 11.98
N ASN A 225 -0.20 28.43 10.94
CA ASN A 225 -0.67 28.60 9.57
C ASN A 225 -0.35 27.41 8.66
N SER A 226 0.26 26.34 9.20
CA SER A 226 0.51 25.11 8.47
C SER A 226 -0.82 24.49 8.04
N ARG A 227 -0.87 24.05 6.78
CA ARG A 227 -2.05 23.40 6.21
C ARG A 227 -1.94 21.89 6.44
N PRO A 228 -3.06 21.17 6.52
CA PRO A 228 -3.02 19.71 6.46
C PRO A 228 -2.49 19.25 5.09
N PHE A 229 -1.83 18.08 5.05
CA PHE A 229 -1.40 17.45 3.79
C PHE A 229 -2.57 17.04 2.89
N GLY A 230 -3.80 17.11 3.39
CA GLY A 230 -4.96 16.40 2.85
C GLY A 230 -5.01 14.97 3.34
N ASN A 231 -5.97 14.18 2.86
CA ASN A 231 -5.98 12.75 3.17
C ASN A 231 -4.78 12.10 2.50
N ILE A 232 -3.92 11.48 3.30
CA ILE A 232 -2.80 10.71 2.78
C ILE A 232 -3.34 9.37 2.32
N ARG A 233 -3.08 9.01 1.06
CA ARG A 233 -3.65 7.82 0.38
C ARG A 233 -2.61 6.75 0.11
N ALA A 234 -1.37 7.15 -0.11
CA ALA A 234 -0.31 6.22 -0.46
C ALA A 234 1.06 6.74 -0.02
N PHE A 235 1.94 5.79 0.28
CA PHE A 235 3.36 6.00 0.45
C PHE A 235 4.13 5.09 -0.49
N THR A 236 5.30 5.53 -0.94
CA THR A 236 6.31 4.63 -1.50
C THR A 236 7.71 5.16 -1.22
N GLN A 237 8.70 4.28 -1.23
CA GLN A 237 10.11 4.64 -1.05
C GLN A 237 10.88 4.30 -2.32
N ASP A 238 11.65 5.27 -2.82
CA ASP A 238 12.55 5.03 -3.94
C ASP A 238 13.87 4.36 -3.52
N ASP A 239 14.73 4.09 -4.48
CA ASP A 239 16.02 3.44 -4.25
C ASP A 239 17.04 4.34 -3.55
N GLU A 240 16.87 5.67 -3.66
CA GLU A 240 17.67 6.65 -2.92
C GLU A 240 17.18 6.82 -1.46
N GLY A 241 16.04 6.22 -1.12
CA GLY A 241 15.46 6.22 0.20
C GLY A 241 14.51 7.38 0.48
N SER A 242 14.20 8.21 -0.51
CA SER A 242 13.20 9.28 -0.37
C SER A 242 11.80 8.69 -0.30
N ILE A 243 10.94 9.35 0.49
CA ILE A 243 9.55 8.93 0.67
C ILE A 243 8.64 9.82 -0.16
N TRP A 244 7.88 9.19 -1.05
CA TRP A 244 6.84 9.81 -1.87
C TRP A 244 5.49 9.63 -1.20
N ILE A 245 4.72 10.71 -1.12
CA ILE A 245 3.47 10.77 -0.36
C ILE A 245 2.37 11.26 -1.29
N GLY A 246 1.46 10.37 -1.65
CA GLY A 246 0.28 10.70 -2.44
C GLY A 246 -0.87 11.12 -1.53
N THR A 247 -1.44 12.29 -1.79
CA THR A 247 -2.59 12.82 -1.03
C THR A 247 -3.66 13.34 -1.97
N ASP A 248 -4.84 13.61 -1.42
CA ASP A 248 -5.94 14.27 -2.17
C ASP A 248 -5.54 15.67 -2.69
N ASN A 249 -4.46 16.27 -2.17
CA ASN A 249 -3.96 17.58 -2.56
C ASN A 249 -2.72 17.53 -3.48
N GLY A 250 -2.25 16.34 -3.85
CA GLY A 250 -1.10 16.17 -4.75
C GLY A 250 -0.04 15.20 -4.23
N LEU A 251 1.16 15.30 -4.80
CA LEU A 251 2.30 14.44 -4.49
C LEU A 251 3.36 15.26 -3.73
N PHE A 252 3.76 14.78 -2.56
CA PHE A 252 4.84 15.38 -1.76
C PHE A 252 6.06 14.47 -1.72
N LEU A 253 7.23 15.07 -1.60
CA LEU A 253 8.49 14.34 -1.52
C LEU A 253 9.23 14.70 -0.23
N ASN A 254 9.59 13.68 0.55
CA ASN A 254 10.50 13.80 1.66
C ASN A 254 11.89 13.30 1.23
N LYS A 255 12.74 14.22 0.77
CA LYS A 255 14.14 13.92 0.43
C LYS A 255 14.95 13.73 1.70
N ASN A 256 15.59 12.57 1.84
CA ASN A 256 16.46 12.22 2.96
C ASN A 256 15.77 12.06 4.33
N ALA A 257 14.48 11.73 4.39
CA ALA A 257 13.85 11.37 5.65
C ALA A 257 13.86 12.50 6.72
N ARG A 258 14.06 13.77 6.32
CA ARG A 258 14.20 14.95 7.19
C ARG A 258 12.84 15.57 7.53
N GLU A 259 12.80 16.44 8.53
CA GLU A 259 11.55 17.05 9.04
C GLU A 259 10.88 18.07 8.10
N GLU A 260 11.52 18.42 6.98
CA GLU A 260 11.03 19.39 6.00
C GLU A 260 10.64 18.70 4.69
N PHE A 261 9.44 18.99 4.20
CA PHE A 261 8.87 18.45 2.96
C PHE A 261 8.99 19.50 1.86
N SER A 262 9.42 19.07 0.66
CA SER A 262 9.53 19.92 -0.54
C SER A 262 8.47 19.57 -1.57
#